data_AF-A0A7J2YKZ8-F1
#
_entry.id   AF-A0A7J2YKZ8-F1
#
_cell.length_a   1.000
_cell.length_b   1.000
_cell.length_c   1.000
_cell.angle_alpha   90.00
_cell.angle_beta   90.00
_cell.angle_gamma   90.00
#
_symmetry.space_group_name_H-M   'P 1'
#
loop_
_entity.id
_entity.type
_entity.pdbx_description
1 polymer ?
#
loop_
_entity_poly.entity_id
_entity_poly.type
_entity_poly.pdbx_seq_one_letter_code
_entity_poly.pdbx_strand_id
1 'polypeptide(L)'
;MMQTVSDNRILRARMAAITDVLSREISNDIIIGIGSGSTVEMLLRELGKFVRERGLNIIVIPSSYQSHMIAIAEGLRTASLYEYSNLDLTIDSFDESDEENNVIKGGGAALAREKIIAHAAERVVYVADYAKMKKVLSMPVPLEIRPLCSTAR
;
A
#
# COMPACT_ATOMS: atom_id res chain seq x y z
N MET A 1 -11.99 -7.64 26.53
CA MET A 1 -13.09 -8.24 25.75
C MET A 1 -13.62 -7.28 24.66
N MET A 2 -13.94 -6.01 24.95
CA MET A 2 -14.37 -5.04 23.91
C MET A 2 -13.28 -4.65 22.89
N GLN A 3 -12.04 -4.39 23.32
CA GLN A 3 -10.92 -4.08 22.39
C GLN A 3 -10.65 -5.23 21.41
N THR A 4 -10.62 -6.47 21.92
CA THR A 4 -10.34 -7.68 21.14
C THR A 4 -11.38 -7.95 20.05
N VAL A 5 -12.64 -7.56 20.28
CA VAL A 5 -13.72 -7.68 19.29
C VAL A 5 -13.65 -6.57 18.23
N SER A 6 -13.27 -5.35 18.63
CA SER A 6 -13.03 -4.22 17.71
C SER A 6 -11.89 -4.52 16.74
N ASP A 7 -10.78 -5.06 17.24
CA ASP A 7 -9.62 -5.44 16.44
C ASP A 7 -9.98 -6.52 15.40
N ASN A 8 -10.86 -7.45 15.77
CA ASN A 8 -11.32 -8.51 14.88
C ASN A 8 -12.19 -7.97 13.72
N ARG A 9 -12.99 -6.92 13.95
CA ARG A 9 -13.79 -6.27 12.88
C ARG A 9 -12.90 -5.51 11.91
N ILE A 10 -11.90 -4.78 12.42
CA ILE A 10 -10.94 -4.04 11.59
C ILE A 10 -10.17 -5.00 10.68
N LEU A 11 -9.64 -6.10 11.23
CA LEU A 11 -8.92 -7.10 10.44
C LEU A 11 -9.78 -7.72 9.35
N ARG A 12 -11.05 -8.03 9.65
CA ARG A 12 -12.01 -8.53 8.64
C ARG A 12 -12.28 -7.50 7.55
N ALA A 13 -12.43 -6.23 7.90
CA ALA A 13 -12.64 -5.17 6.93
C ALA A 13 -11.44 -5.02 6.00
N ARG A 14 -10.21 -5.03 6.54
CA ARG A 14 -8.98 -5.02 5.73
C ARG A 14 -8.92 -6.21 4.79
N MET A 15 -9.18 -7.41 5.29
CA MET A 15 -9.16 -8.62 4.48
C MET A 15 -10.22 -8.58 3.37
N ALA A 16 -11.43 -8.12 3.67
CA ALA A 16 -12.48 -7.97 2.66
C ALA A 16 -12.07 -6.99 1.54
N ALA A 17 -11.50 -5.84 1.91
CA ALA A 17 -11.01 -4.85 0.94
C ALA A 17 -9.83 -5.39 0.11
N ILE A 18 -8.91 -6.15 0.74
CA ILE A 18 -7.81 -6.85 0.04
C ILE A 18 -8.37 -7.84 -0.99
N THR A 19 -9.31 -8.70 -0.60
CA THR A 19 -9.90 -9.68 -1.53
C THR A 19 -10.60 -9.00 -2.70
N ASP A 20 -11.34 -7.92 -2.44
CA ASP A 20 -12.05 -7.19 -3.50
C ASP A 20 -11.06 -6.56 -4.50
N VAL A 21 -10.02 -5.86 -4.03
CA VAL A 21 -9.02 -5.26 -4.94
C VAL A 21 -8.25 -6.31 -5.74
N LEU A 22 -7.88 -7.44 -5.13
CA LEU A 22 -7.18 -8.53 -5.83
C LEU A 22 -8.04 -9.10 -6.96
N SER A 23 -9.35 -9.23 -6.72
CA SER A 23 -10.27 -9.78 -7.72
C SER A 23 -10.57 -8.83 -8.87
N ARG A 24 -10.51 -7.51 -8.64
CA ARG A 24 -10.90 -6.48 -9.60
C ARG A 24 -9.75 -5.93 -10.43
N GLU A 25 -8.58 -5.80 -9.82
CA GLU A 25 -7.48 -5.01 -10.37
C GLU A 25 -6.28 -5.85 -10.80
N ILE A 26 -6.15 -7.09 -10.30
CA ILE A 26 -5.00 -7.95 -10.62
C ILE A 26 -5.31 -8.85 -11.81
N SER A 27 -4.50 -8.71 -12.86
CA SER A 27 -4.54 -9.51 -14.07
C SER A 27 -3.12 -10.01 -14.44
N ASN A 28 -3.00 -10.76 -15.53
CA ASN A 28 -1.70 -11.26 -15.99
C ASN A 28 -0.87 -10.13 -16.64
N ASP A 29 0.45 -10.24 -16.53
CA ASP A 29 1.45 -9.38 -17.16
C ASP A 29 1.41 -7.90 -16.75
N ILE A 30 0.82 -7.58 -15.60
CA ILE A 30 0.82 -6.23 -15.04
C ILE A 30 2.05 -5.95 -14.16
N ILE A 31 2.44 -4.69 -14.11
CA ILE A 31 3.48 -4.14 -13.25
C ILE A 31 2.80 -3.28 -12.19
N ILE A 32 2.95 -3.67 -10.93
CA ILE A 32 2.26 -3.05 -9.82
C ILE A 32 3.20 -2.40 -8.83
N GLY A 33 2.91 -1.15 -8.48
CA GLY A 33 3.43 -0.50 -7.28
C GLY A 33 2.75 -1.06 -6.04
N ILE A 34 3.52 -1.43 -5.02
CA ILE A 34 2.98 -1.85 -3.73
C ILE A 34 3.49 -0.94 -2.62
N GLY A 35 2.54 -0.43 -1.84
CA GLY A 35 2.73 0.44 -0.69
C GLY A 35 3.48 -0.16 0.49
N SER A 36 3.24 0.41 1.68
CA SER A 36 3.85 -0.05 2.94
C SER A 36 2.86 -0.04 4.12
N GLY A 37 3.25 -0.71 5.21
CA GLY A 37 2.50 -0.77 6.46
C GLY A 37 1.62 -2.01 6.61
N SER A 38 1.03 -2.18 7.80
CA SER A 38 0.39 -3.44 8.23
C SER A 38 -0.70 -3.97 7.28
N THR A 39 -1.54 -3.11 6.70
CA THR A 39 -2.54 -3.54 5.70
C THR A 39 -1.88 -4.02 4.42
N VAL A 40 -0.78 -3.40 3.99
CA VAL A 40 -0.04 -3.79 2.79
C VAL A 40 0.73 -5.10 3.01
N GLU A 41 1.21 -5.36 4.23
CA GLU A 41 1.79 -6.66 4.56
C GLU A 41 0.76 -7.79 4.40
N MET A 42 -0.49 -7.57 4.86
CA MET A 42 -1.58 -8.52 4.64
C MET A 42 -1.89 -8.69 3.14
N LEU A 43 -1.91 -7.59 2.38
CA LEU A 43 -2.12 -7.59 0.94
C LEU A 43 -1.06 -8.43 0.22
N LEU A 44 0.22 -8.26 0.53
CA LEU A 44 1.31 -9.00 -0.11
C LEU A 44 1.20 -10.51 0.11
N ARG A 45 0.80 -10.94 1.31
CA ARG A 45 0.57 -12.36 1.62
C ARG A 45 -0.56 -12.96 0.80
N GLU A 46 -1.68 -12.24 0.71
CA GLU A 46 -2.81 -12.71 -0.10
C GLU A 46 -2.53 -12.61 -1.60
N LEU A 47 -1.80 -11.59 -2.05
CA LEU A 47 -1.36 -11.45 -3.43
C LEU A 47 -0.47 -12.62 -3.86
N GLY A 48 0.51 -13.01 -3.04
CA GLY A 48 1.38 -14.15 -3.33
C GLY A 48 0.61 -15.46 -3.51
N LYS A 49 -0.41 -15.71 -2.66
CA LYS A 49 -1.33 -16.84 -2.83
C LYS A 49 -2.14 -16.72 -4.12
N PHE A 50 -2.76 -15.56 -4.35
CA PHE A 50 -3.62 -15.29 -5.50
C PHE A 50 -2.88 -15.50 -6.84
N VAL A 51 -1.66 -14.98 -6.94
CA VAL A 51 -0.79 -15.11 -8.11
C VAL A 51 -0.42 -16.57 -8.36
N ARG A 52 -0.02 -17.29 -7.31
CA ARG A 52 0.37 -18.71 -7.42
C ARG A 52 -0.80 -19.61 -7.79
N GLU A 53 -1.96 -19.42 -7.16
CA GLU A 53 -3.17 -20.23 -7.44
C GLU A 53 -3.68 -20.04 -8.86
N ARG A 54 -3.50 -18.85 -9.44
CA ARG A 54 -3.96 -18.51 -10.79
C ARG A 54 -2.88 -18.61 -11.87
N GLY A 55 -1.63 -18.85 -11.48
CA GLY A 55 -0.50 -18.89 -12.41
C GLY A 55 -0.24 -17.55 -13.10
N LEU A 56 -0.45 -16.44 -12.40
CA LEU A 56 -0.24 -15.10 -12.96
C LEU A 56 1.26 -14.76 -12.98
N ASN A 57 1.67 -14.02 -14.00
CA ASN A 57 2.98 -13.41 -14.11
C ASN A 57 2.83 -11.91 -13.86
N ILE A 58 3.26 -11.42 -12.70
CA ILE A 58 3.22 -10.00 -12.36
C ILE A 58 4.59 -9.53 -11.87
N ILE A 59 4.83 -8.22 -11.94
CA ILE A 59 6.02 -7.59 -11.39
C ILE A 59 5.62 -6.62 -10.28
N VAL A 60 6.26 -6.73 -9.12
CA VAL A 60 5.99 -5.90 -7.95
C VAL A 60 7.11 -4.88 -7.74
N ILE A 61 6.76 -3.60 -7.70
CA ILE A 61 7.66 -2.50 -7.33
C ILE A 61 7.31 -2.03 -5.91
N PRO A 62 8.08 -2.43 -4.88
CA PRO A 62 7.78 -2.11 -3.49
C PRO A 62 8.20 -0.67 -3.12
N SER A 63 7.40 -0.05 -2.24
CA SER A 63 7.66 1.30 -1.72
C SER A 63 8.56 1.37 -0.49
N SER A 64 8.89 0.22 0.11
CA SER A 64 9.84 0.13 1.22
C SER A 64 10.64 -1.17 1.18
N TYR A 65 11.72 -1.20 1.98
CA TYR A 65 12.49 -2.42 2.20
C TYR A 65 11.63 -3.53 2.83
N GLN A 66 10.75 -3.19 3.77
CA GLN A 66 9.88 -4.18 4.42
C GLN A 66 8.92 -4.83 3.42
N SER A 67 8.25 -4.04 2.59
CA SER A 67 7.37 -4.55 1.52
C SER A 67 8.15 -5.40 0.50
N HIS A 68 9.38 -5.00 0.18
CA HIS A 68 10.27 -5.78 -0.71
C HIS A 68 10.58 -7.17 -0.14
N MET A 69 10.96 -7.25 1.14
CA MET A 69 11.28 -8.52 1.78
C MET A 69 10.07 -9.45 1.86
N ILE A 70 8.89 -8.91 2.14
CA ILE A 70 7.66 -9.71 2.19
C ILE A 70 7.29 -10.20 0.79
N ALA A 71 7.38 -9.36 -0.24
CA ALA A 71 7.10 -9.76 -1.61
C ALA A 71 7.99 -10.94 -2.06
N ILE A 72 9.29 -10.88 -1.77
CA ILE A 72 10.22 -11.98 -2.04
C ILE A 72 9.83 -13.24 -1.27
N ALA A 73 9.51 -13.12 0.02
CA ALA A 73 9.12 -14.26 0.84
C ALA A 73 7.84 -14.97 0.35
N GLU A 74 6.92 -14.21 -0.27
CA GLU A 74 5.69 -14.73 -0.85
C GLU A 74 5.86 -15.23 -2.30
N GLY A 75 7.09 -15.22 -2.83
CA GLY A 75 7.43 -15.73 -4.16
C GLY A 75 7.07 -14.78 -5.30
N LEU A 76 6.85 -13.49 -5.01
CA LEU A 76 6.55 -12.49 -6.03
C LEU A 76 7.82 -11.98 -6.68
N ARG A 77 7.80 -11.83 -8.01
CA ARG A 77 8.89 -11.19 -8.75
C ARG A 77 8.91 -9.70 -8.41
N THR A 78 10.05 -9.21 -7.96
CA THR A 78 10.22 -7.78 -7.64
C THR A 78 11.14 -7.09 -8.65
N ALA A 79 10.93 -5.79 -8.83
CA ALA A 79 11.77 -4.92 -9.66
C ALA A 79 11.81 -3.49 -9.08
N SER A 80 12.52 -2.59 -9.75
CA SER A 80 12.64 -1.18 -9.39
C SER A 80 12.05 -0.24 -10.45
N LEU A 81 11.79 1.01 -10.05
CA LEU A 81 11.38 2.07 -10.98
C LEU A 81 12.45 2.42 -12.03
N TYR A 82 13.71 2.00 -11.82
CA TYR A 82 14.76 2.16 -12.82
C TYR A 82 14.61 1.17 -13.98
N GLU A 83 14.02 0.00 -13.71
CA GLU A 83 13.75 -1.03 -14.72
C GLU A 83 12.40 -0.79 -15.39
N TYR A 84 11.42 -0.30 -14.63
CA TYR A 84 10.05 -0.06 -15.09
C TYR A 84 9.56 1.30 -14.61
N SER A 85 9.57 2.29 -15.51
CA SER A 85 9.20 3.67 -15.17
C SER A 85 7.70 3.97 -15.24
N ASN A 86 6.90 3.07 -15.82
CA ASN A 86 5.44 3.18 -15.89
C ASN A 86 4.83 1.92 -15.28
N LEU A 87 3.84 2.13 -14.41
CA LEU A 87 3.12 1.09 -13.68
C LEU A 87 1.67 1.07 -14.12
N ASP A 88 1.07 -0.11 -14.24
CA ASP A 88 -0.37 -0.21 -14.54
C ASP A 88 -1.21 0.21 -13.32
N LEU A 89 -0.74 -0.16 -12.13
CA LEU A 89 -1.47 -0.02 -10.88
C LEU A 89 -0.53 0.25 -9.71
N THR A 90 -0.95 1.09 -8.77
CA THR A 90 -0.40 1.11 -7.41
C THR A 90 -1.48 0.75 -6.41
N ILE A 91 -1.18 -0.20 -5.52
CA ILE A 91 -2.03 -0.52 -4.36
C ILE A 91 -1.29 -0.14 -3.08
N ASP A 92 -1.92 0.70 -2.25
CA ASP A 92 -1.33 1.18 -1.00
C ASP A 92 -2.41 1.37 0.09
N SER A 93 -2.01 1.65 1.32
CA SER A 93 -2.91 2.10 2.40
C SER A 93 -2.64 3.56 2.75
N PHE A 94 -3.51 4.17 3.56
CA PHE A 94 -3.32 5.51 4.09
C PHE A 94 -3.49 5.53 5.60
N ASP A 95 -3.12 6.61 6.27
CA ASP A 95 -3.33 6.78 7.71
C ASP A 95 -4.71 7.37 7.99
N GLU A 96 -5.10 8.43 7.27
CA GLU A 96 -6.45 9.02 7.25
C GLU A 96 -6.90 9.35 5.82
N SER A 97 -8.21 9.27 5.55
CA SER A 97 -8.84 9.81 4.33
C SER A 97 -10.11 10.56 4.67
N ASP A 98 -10.41 11.63 3.94
CA ASP A 98 -11.69 12.32 3.99
C ASP A 98 -12.67 11.86 2.90
N GLU A 99 -13.86 12.46 2.87
CA GLU A 99 -14.93 12.17 1.90
C GLU A 99 -14.59 12.63 0.47
N GLU A 100 -13.60 13.52 0.31
CA GLU A 100 -13.10 13.98 -0.99
C GLU A 100 -11.93 13.11 -1.51
N ASN A 101 -11.57 12.06 -0.77
CA ASN A 101 -10.42 11.18 -1.02
C ASN A 101 -9.06 11.88 -0.88
N ASN A 102 -8.97 12.97 -0.10
CA ASN A 102 -7.68 13.47 0.34
C ASN A 102 -7.13 12.51 1.39
N VAL A 103 -5.87 12.09 1.22
CA VAL A 103 -5.23 11.11 2.10
C VAL A 103 -4.03 11.70 2.84
N ILE A 104 -3.94 11.42 4.14
CA ILE A 104 -2.69 11.56 4.89
C ILE A 104 -1.99 10.20 4.90
N LYS A 105 -0.72 10.20 4.53
CA LYS A 105 0.19 9.05 4.52
C LYS A 105 1.51 9.40 5.18
N GLY A 106 2.25 8.38 5.58
CA GLY A 106 3.63 8.50 6.02
C GLY A 106 3.89 8.16 7.47
N GLY A 107 2.90 7.65 8.21
CA GLY A 107 3.10 7.13 9.57
C GLY A 107 4.16 6.02 9.65
N GLY A 108 4.38 5.29 8.55
CA GLY A 108 5.44 4.28 8.41
C GLY A 108 6.77 4.77 7.83
N ALA A 109 6.97 6.09 7.67
CA ALA A 109 8.21 6.69 7.15
C ALA A 109 8.64 6.23 5.74
N ALA A 110 7.67 5.89 4.87
CA ALA A 110 7.91 5.50 3.47
C ALA A 110 7.32 6.51 2.45
N LEU A 111 6.83 7.66 2.91
CA LEU A 111 5.93 8.55 2.14
C LEU A 111 6.51 9.02 0.80
N ALA A 112 7.80 9.36 0.74
CA ALA A 112 8.38 9.90 -0.48
C ALA A 112 8.37 8.85 -1.60
N ARG A 113 8.79 7.63 -1.28
CA ARG A 113 8.80 6.53 -2.25
C ARG A 113 7.41 6.05 -2.60
N GLU A 114 6.49 6.00 -1.64
CA GLU A 114 5.06 5.74 -1.89
C GLU A 114 4.49 6.74 -2.91
N LYS A 115 4.77 8.04 -2.74
CA LYS A 115 4.30 9.09 -3.65
C LYS A 115 4.92 8.98 -5.04
N ILE A 116 6.22 8.67 -5.13
CA ILE A 116 6.90 8.48 -6.43
C ILE A 116 6.28 7.28 -7.18
N ILE A 117 6.06 6.15 -6.51
CA ILE A 117 5.45 4.96 -7.11
C ILE A 117 4.02 5.24 -7.54
N ALA A 118 3.22 5.88 -6.68
CA ALA A 118 1.84 6.26 -7.02
C ALA A 118 1.79 7.20 -8.24
N HIS A 119 2.74 8.13 -8.38
CA HIS A 119 2.82 9.03 -9.52
C HIS A 119 3.24 8.33 -10.82
N ALA A 120 4.00 7.25 -10.73
CA ALA A 120 4.42 6.45 -11.88
C ALA A 120 3.32 5.50 -12.38
N ALA A 121 2.18 5.42 -11.70
CA ALA A 121 1.09 4.51 -12.03
C ALA A 121 -0.06 5.16 -12.78
N GLU A 122 -0.62 4.44 -13.75
CA GLU A 122 -1.84 4.84 -14.47
C GLU A 122 -3.06 4.89 -13.53
N ARG A 123 -3.09 3.99 -12.54
CA ARG A 123 -4.15 3.92 -11.54
C ARG A 123 -3.60 3.74 -10.14
N VAL A 124 -4.19 4.44 -9.17
CA VAL A 124 -3.88 4.29 -7.75
C VAL A 124 -5.14 3.82 -7.02
N VAL A 125 -5.02 2.74 -6.26
CA VAL A 125 -6.10 2.18 -5.45
C VAL A 125 -5.63 2.10 -4.00
N TYR A 126 -6.42 2.69 -3.10
CA TYR A 126 -6.14 2.62 -1.68
C TYR A 126 -6.98 1.55 -0.98
N VAL A 127 -6.34 0.77 -0.12
CA VAL A 127 -6.96 -0.29 0.68
C VAL A 127 -6.82 0.05 2.16
N ALA A 128 -7.94 0.18 2.84
CA ALA A 128 -8.00 0.58 4.23
C ALA A 128 -9.26 0.01 4.91
N ASP A 129 -9.25 -0.03 6.23
CA ASP A 129 -10.46 -0.25 7.02
C ASP A 129 -11.21 1.06 7.26
N TYR A 130 -12.49 0.93 7.61
CA TYR A 130 -13.39 2.07 7.81
C TYR A 130 -12.96 3.03 8.92
N ALA A 131 -12.10 2.62 9.87
CA ALA A 131 -11.70 3.50 10.98
C ALA A 131 -10.74 4.62 10.53
N LYS A 132 -10.12 4.45 9.35
CA LYS A 132 -9.25 5.44 8.71
C LYS A 132 -10.02 6.51 7.94
N MET A 133 -11.34 6.35 7.76
CA MET A 133 -12.20 7.38 7.17
C MET A 133 -12.57 8.43 8.22
N LYS A 134 -12.34 9.71 7.92
CA LYS A 134 -12.61 10.85 8.79
C LYS A 134 -13.46 11.87 8.07
N LYS A 135 -14.29 12.62 8.80
CA LYS A 135 -14.97 13.79 8.24
C LYS A 135 -14.00 14.94 7.95
N VAL A 136 -13.00 15.10 8.82
CA VAL A 136 -11.94 16.11 8.72
C VAL A 136 -10.63 15.44 9.08
N LEU A 137 -9.63 15.60 8.21
CA LEU A 137 -8.27 15.13 8.47
C LEU A 137 -7.68 15.88 9.67
N SER A 138 -7.12 15.13 10.62
CA SER A 138 -6.76 15.69 11.92
C SER A 138 -5.41 15.23 12.46
N MET A 139 -4.85 14.16 11.89
CA MET A 139 -3.54 13.68 12.31
C MET A 139 -2.40 14.62 11.87
N PRO A 140 -1.25 14.63 12.59
CA PRO A 140 -0.05 15.30 12.12
C PRO A 140 0.33 14.83 10.72
N VAL A 141 0.59 15.77 9.82
CA VAL A 141 0.99 15.47 8.44
C VAL A 141 2.49 15.16 8.40
N PRO A 142 2.90 13.93 8.04
CA PRO A 142 4.32 13.60 7.94
C PRO A 142 5.01 14.43 6.85
N LEU A 143 6.16 15.02 7.20
CA LEU A 143 6.99 15.78 6.29
C LEU A 143 8.39 15.17 6.24
N GLU A 144 8.80 14.72 5.06
CA GLU A 144 10.15 14.23 4.83
C GLU A 144 11.06 15.41 4.46
N ILE A 145 12.16 15.55 5.21
CA ILE A 145 13.14 16.61 4.99
C ILE A 145 14.51 15.99 4.78
N ARG A 146 15.37 16.69 4.03
CA ARG A 146 16.79 16.32 3.98
C ARG A 146 17.40 16.48 5.38
N PRO A 147 18.30 15.60 5.82
CA PRO A 147 18.90 15.69 7.16
C PRO A 147 19.51 17.05 7.47
N LEU A 148 20.13 17.69 6.47
CA LEU A 148 20.71 19.03 6.55
C LEU A 148 19.69 20.14 6.89
N CYS A 149 18.40 19.92 6.65
CA CYS A 149 17.33 20.89 6.87
C CYS A 149 16.64 20.74 8.24
N SER A 150 17.07 19.78 9.09
CA SER A 150 16.44 19.48 10.39
C SER A 150 16.53 20.59 11.45
N THR A 151 17.34 21.63 11.20
CA THR A 151 17.58 22.75 12.13
C THR A 151 17.30 24.12 11.52
N ALA A 152 16.71 24.17 10.32
CA ALA A 152 16.35 25.43 9.69
C ALA A 152 15.26 26.12 10.52
N ARG A 153 15.62 27.27 11.10
CA ARG A 153 14.72 28.16 11.82
C ARG A 153 14.04 29.13 10.86
#